data_AF-A0A392QI34-F1
#
_entry.id   AF-A0A392QI34-F1
#
_cell.length_a   1.000
_cell.length_b   1.000
_cell.length_c   1.000
_cell.angle_alpha   90.00
_cell.angle_beta   90.00
_cell.angle_gamma   90.00
#
_symmetry.space_group_name_H-M   'P 1'
#
loop_
_entity.id
_entity.type
_entity.pdbx_description
1 polymer ?
#
loop_
_entity_poly.entity_id
_entity_poly.type
_entity_poly.pdbx_seq_one_letter_code
_entity_poly.pdbx_strand_id
1 'polypeptide(L)'
;EMVLGMDWLASLGNIEANFGNLCLKWEVEGRKYLINGDPAMCNRQASWKAMMRALSNEGLGFYVHKVESSSADEKQSEQSNEWDQLLGEFDDIFHMPTGLPPARDHDHAITLKADATVPNLRPYSFACQEEGWRMDILYGL
;
A
#
# COMPACT_ATOMS: atom_id res chain seq x y z
N GLU A 1 -9.94 -3.56 1.13
CA GLU A 1 -9.93 -2.76 -0.12
C GLU A 1 -9.07 -3.49 -1.14
N MET A 2 -9.42 -3.43 -2.43
CA MET A 2 -8.65 -4.10 -3.49
C MET A 2 -8.18 -3.05 -4.48
N VAL A 3 -6.86 -2.86 -4.58
CA VAL A 3 -6.24 -1.99 -5.59
C VAL A 3 -5.92 -2.85 -6.80
N LEU A 4 -6.69 -2.68 -7.86
CA LEU A 4 -6.46 -3.38 -9.12
C LEU A 4 -5.33 -2.68 -9.88
N GLY A 5 -4.21 -3.36 -10.05
CA GLY A 5 -3.04 -2.86 -10.76
C GLY A 5 -3.22 -2.81 -12.28
N MET A 6 -2.30 -2.13 -12.96
CA MET A 6 -2.31 -2.00 -14.43
C MET A 6 -2.10 -3.35 -15.14
N ASP A 7 -1.29 -4.24 -14.56
CA ASP A 7 -1.08 -5.59 -15.10
C ASP A 7 -2.37 -6.43 -15.12
N TRP A 8 -3.22 -6.26 -14.11
CA TRP A 8 -4.51 -6.92 -14.06
C TRP A 8 -5.44 -6.37 -15.14
N LEU A 9 -5.51 -5.05 -15.32
CA LEU A 9 -6.31 -4.44 -16.40
C LEU A 9 -5.83 -4.87 -17.79
N ALA A 10 -4.51 -5.01 -17.98
CA ALA A 10 -3.93 -5.47 -19.24
C ALA A 10 -4.35 -6.90 -19.60
N SER A 11 -4.59 -7.76 -18.60
CA SER A 11 -5.05 -9.14 -18.82
C SER A 11 -6.47 -9.25 -19.40
N LEU A 12 -7.28 -8.20 -19.25
CA LEU A 12 -8.69 -8.19 -19.68
C LEU A 12 -8.88 -7.93 -21.18
N GLY A 13 -7.81 -7.55 -21.89
CA GLY A 13 -7.86 -7.23 -23.32
C GLY A 13 -8.63 -5.93 -23.60
N ASN A 14 -9.55 -5.97 -24.55
CA ASN A 14 -10.34 -4.79 -24.93
C ASN A 14 -11.37 -4.46 -23.83
N ILE A 15 -11.22 -3.28 -23.23
CA ILE A 15 -12.13 -2.75 -22.22
C ILE A 15 -12.79 -1.46 -22.72
N GLU A 16 -14.05 -1.25 -22.32
CA GLU A 16 -14.77 0.00 -22.49
C GLU A 16 -14.85 0.72 -21.14
N ALA A 17 -14.22 1.89 -21.04
CA ALA A 17 -14.23 2.71 -19.84
C ALA A 17 -15.04 4.00 -20.05
N ASN A 18 -15.99 4.27 -19.17
CA ASN A 18 -16.67 5.55 -19.05
C ASN A 18 -16.36 6.17 -17.69
N PHE A 19 -15.36 7.04 -17.65
CA PHE A 19 -14.91 7.73 -16.44
C PHE A 19 -15.90 8.79 -15.92
N GLY A 20 -16.83 9.27 -16.76
CA GLY A 20 -17.90 10.17 -16.33
C GLY A 20 -18.91 9.47 -15.42
N ASN A 21 -19.25 8.23 -15.76
CA ASN A 21 -20.14 7.37 -14.98
C ASN A 21 -19.38 6.37 -14.09
N LEU A 22 -18.05 6.47 -14.00
CA LEU A 22 -17.17 5.56 -13.25
C LEU A 22 -17.39 4.07 -13.58
N CYS A 23 -17.63 3.76 -14.84
CA CYS A 23 -18.03 2.44 -15.30
C CYS A 23 -16.94 1.80 -16.17
N LEU A 24 -16.61 0.54 -15.89
CA LEU A 24 -15.71 -0.30 -16.66
C LEU A 24 -16.46 -1.54 -17.14
N LYS A 25 -16.42 -1.80 -18.45
CA LYS A 25 -17.06 -2.96 -19.08
C LYS A 25 -16.04 -3.73 -19.90
N TRP A 26 -16.09 -5.05 -19.82
CA TRP A 26 -15.26 -5.92 -20.64
C TRP A 26 -15.94 -7.26 -20.88
N GLU A 27 -15.44 -8.02 -21.84
CA GLU A 27 -15.97 -9.33 -22.21
C GLU A 27 -14.85 -10.37 -22.16
N VAL A 28 -15.06 -11.44 -21.38
CA VAL A 28 -14.15 -12.59 -21.28
C VAL A 28 -14.96 -13.84 -21.58
N GLU A 29 -14.53 -14.62 -22.57
CA GLU A 29 -15.16 -15.90 -22.94
C GLU A 29 -16.69 -15.79 -23.19
N GLY A 30 -17.13 -14.69 -23.82
CA GLY A 30 -18.54 -14.45 -24.12
C GLY A 30 -19.38 -13.95 -22.93
N ARG A 31 -18.77 -13.74 -21.76
CA ARG A 31 -19.42 -13.19 -20.57
C ARG A 31 -19.05 -11.72 -20.40
N LYS A 32 -20.08 -10.89 -20.29
CA LYS A 32 -19.93 -9.44 -20.09
C LYS A 32 -19.85 -9.14 -18.59
N TYR A 33 -18.82 -8.43 -18.22
CA TYR A 33 -18.57 -7.97 -16.86
C TYR A 33 -18.67 -6.45 -16.80
N LEU A 34 -19.22 -5.97 -15.70
CA LEU A 34 -19.45 -4.55 -15.43
C LEU A 34 -18.95 -4.25 -14.02
N ILE A 35 -17.96 -3.37 -13.91
CA ILE A 35 -17.61 -2.70 -12.67
C ILE A 35 -18.22 -1.30 -12.75
N ASN A 36 -19.05 -0.98 -11.76
CA ASN A 36 -19.60 0.36 -11.62
C ASN A 36 -19.05 0.98 -10.33
N GLY A 37 -18.46 2.15 -10.44
CA GLY A 37 -18.02 2.93 -9.30
C GLY A 37 -19.25 3.49 -8.58
N ASP A 38 -19.24 3.43 -7.27
CA ASP A 38 -20.25 4.08 -6.45
C ASP A 38 -19.90 5.58 -6.31
N PRO A 39 -20.72 6.51 -6.82
CA PRO A 39 -20.48 7.94 -6.67
C PRO A 39 -20.40 8.40 -5.21
N ALA A 40 -21.03 7.67 -4.27
CA ALA A 40 -20.94 7.95 -2.83
C ALA A 40 -19.57 7.55 -2.23
N MET A 41 -18.86 6.64 -2.89
CA MET A 41 -17.50 6.20 -2.49
C MET A 41 -16.40 7.02 -3.16
N CYS A 42 -16.73 7.89 -4.13
CA CYS A 42 -15.80 8.88 -4.63
C CYS A 42 -15.59 9.98 -3.58
N ASN A 43 -14.60 9.77 -2.72
CA ASN A 43 -14.12 10.80 -1.81
C ASN A 43 -13.48 11.94 -2.64
N ARG A 44 -14.31 12.87 -3.11
CA ARG A 44 -13.82 14.12 -3.67
C ARG A 44 -13.29 14.94 -2.51
N GLN A 45 -12.00 15.24 -2.54
CA GLN A 45 -11.39 16.16 -1.60
C GLN A 45 -12.12 17.50 -1.68
N ALA A 46 -13.00 17.75 -0.71
CA ALA A 46 -13.72 19.00 -0.60
C ALA A 46 -12.83 20.00 0.13
N SER A 47 -12.72 21.22 -0.40
CA SER A 47 -12.12 22.29 0.40
C SER A 47 -12.97 22.53 1.65
N TRP A 48 -12.32 22.88 2.76
CA TRP A 48 -12.99 23.26 4.00
C TRP A 48 -14.13 24.27 3.76
N LYS A 49 -13.92 25.23 2.86
CA LYS A 49 -14.90 26.25 2.49
C LYS A 49 -16.13 25.67 1.78
N ALA A 50 -15.95 24.67 0.92
CA ALA A 50 -17.05 23.98 0.25
C ALA A 50 -17.87 23.15 1.25
N MET A 51 -17.20 22.47 2.19
CA MET A 51 -17.82 21.71 3.27
C MET A 51 -18.70 22.60 4.16
N MET A 52 -18.15 23.72 4.64
CA MET A 52 -18.89 24.70 5.46
C MET A 52 -20.10 25.30 4.74
N ARG A 53 -19.99 25.52 3.43
CA ARG A 53 -21.09 26.04 2.60
C ARG A 53 -22.20 25.02 2.39
N ALA A 54 -21.86 23.75 2.20
CA ALA A 54 -22.85 22.66 2.11
C ALA A 54 -23.60 22.49 3.44
N LEU A 55 -22.88 22.47 4.58
CA LEU A 55 -23.46 22.44 5.93
C LEU A 55 -24.42 23.61 6.19
N SER A 56 -24.06 24.80 5.73
CA SER A 56 -24.89 26.00 5.91
C SER A 56 -26.18 26.00 5.07
N ASN A 57 -26.19 25.30 3.93
CA ASN A 57 -27.33 25.25 3.02
C ASN A 57 -28.31 24.10 3.33
N GLU A 58 -27.79 22.95 3.77
CA GLU A 58 -28.59 21.72 3.96
C GLU A 58 -28.91 21.43 5.44
N GLY A 59 -28.44 22.29 6.35
CA GLY A 59 -28.85 22.34 7.77
C GLY A 59 -28.26 21.24 8.65
N LEU A 60 -27.84 20.11 8.08
CA LEU A 60 -27.18 18.99 8.78
C LEU A 60 -26.16 18.31 7.86
N GLY A 61 -24.99 17.99 8.40
CA GLY A 61 -23.96 17.21 7.72
C GLY A 61 -23.10 16.47 8.73
N PHE A 62 -22.66 15.26 8.38
CA PHE A 62 -21.83 14.43 9.24
C PHE A 62 -20.36 14.59 8.89
N TYR A 63 -19.55 14.97 9.87
CA TYR A 63 -18.09 14.93 9.76
C TYR A 63 -17.61 13.55 10.22
N VAL A 64 -17.23 12.70 9.27
CA VAL A 64 -16.64 11.39 9.58
C VAL A 64 -15.12 11.55 9.62
N HIS A 65 -14.56 11.59 10.81
CA HIS A 65 -13.14 11.46 11.05
C HIS A 65 -12.83 10.02 11.40
N LYS A 66 -11.88 9.39 10.72
CA LYS A 66 -11.37 8.08 11.12
C LYS A 66 -10.61 8.28 12.44
N VAL A 67 -11.24 7.88 13.54
CA VAL A 67 -10.55 7.76 14.82
C VAL A 67 -9.71 6.50 14.73
N GLU A 68 -8.39 6.64 14.67
CA GLU A 68 -7.52 5.54 15.02
C GLU A 68 -7.73 5.28 16.50
N SER A 69 -8.40 4.18 16.82
CA SER A 69 -8.69 3.79 18.18
C SER A 69 -7.37 3.46 18.89
N SER A 70 -6.85 4.42 19.65
CA SER A 70 -5.97 4.11 20.76
C SER A 70 -6.79 3.36 21.82
N SER A 71 -6.70 2.03 21.77
CA SER A 71 -6.99 1.03 22.83
C SER A 71 -8.09 1.34 23.86
N ALA A 72 -9.16 0.54 23.85
CA ALA A 72 -9.63 -0.29 24.97
C ALA A 72 -11.12 -0.65 24.81
N ASP A 73 -11.39 -1.96 24.82
CA ASP A 73 -12.66 -2.64 25.07
C ASP A 73 -13.90 -2.27 24.24
N GLU A 74 -14.33 -3.19 23.37
CA GLU A 74 -15.56 -3.97 23.61
C GLU A 74 -15.76 -5.07 22.54
N LYS A 75 -15.73 -6.34 23.02
CA LYS A 75 -16.44 -7.53 22.50
C LYS A 75 -16.38 -7.83 21.00
N GLN A 76 -15.34 -8.57 20.58
CA GLN A 76 -15.40 -9.41 19.39
C GLN A 76 -15.80 -10.84 19.78
N SER A 77 -17.03 -11.20 19.41
CA SER A 77 -17.63 -12.52 19.59
C SER A 77 -16.94 -13.57 18.72
N GLU A 78 -16.48 -14.65 19.35
CA GLU A 78 -16.17 -16.00 18.83
C GLU A 78 -15.11 -16.15 17.72
N GLN A 79 -14.80 -15.10 16.96
CA GLN A 79 -13.77 -15.14 15.91
C GLN A 79 -12.35 -14.89 16.46
N SER A 80 -12.21 -14.43 17.72
CA SER A 80 -10.89 -14.07 18.26
C SER A 80 -9.99 -15.28 18.49
N ASN A 81 -10.54 -16.45 18.84
CA ASN A 81 -9.70 -17.59 19.24
C ASN A 81 -8.75 -18.10 18.15
N GLU A 82 -9.18 -18.19 16.89
CA GLU A 82 -8.31 -18.66 15.80
C GLU A 82 -7.24 -17.62 15.43
N TRP A 83 -7.60 -16.34 15.43
CA TRP A 83 -6.67 -15.25 15.14
C TRP A 83 -5.66 -15.05 16.27
N ASP A 84 -6.09 -15.12 17.52
CA ASP A 84 -5.20 -15.01 18.68
C ASP A 84 -4.22 -16.18 18.73
N GLN A 85 -4.65 -17.39 18.33
CA GLN A 85 -3.78 -18.55 18.18
C GLN A 85 -2.76 -18.36 17.05
N LEU A 86 -3.21 -17.89 15.88
CA LEU A 86 -2.35 -17.66 14.73
C LEU A 86 -1.34 -16.52 14.97
N LEU A 87 -1.77 -15.44 15.61
CA LEU A 87 -0.90 -14.32 15.98
C LEU A 87 0.13 -14.76 17.03
N GLY A 88 -0.26 -15.63 17.97
CA GLY A 88 0.66 -16.24 18.92
C GLY A 88 1.65 -17.23 18.28
N GLU A 89 1.25 -17.97 17.24
CA GLU A 89 2.12 -18.88 16.50
C GLU A 89 3.27 -18.15 15.78
N PHE A 90 3.02 -16.94 15.31
CA PHE A 90 3.96 -16.13 14.52
C PHE A 90 4.38 -14.82 15.23
N ASP A 91 4.38 -14.81 16.57
CA ASP A 91 4.79 -13.64 17.37
C ASP A 91 6.23 -13.20 17.03
N ASP A 92 7.09 -14.16 16.69
CA ASP A 92 8.49 -13.96 16.29
C ASP A 92 8.67 -13.08 15.03
N ILE A 93 7.72 -13.08 14.09
CA ILE A 93 7.74 -12.23 12.89
C ILE A 93 7.66 -10.74 13.25
N PHE A 94 7.00 -10.41 14.36
CA PHE A 94 6.77 -9.03 14.77
C PHE A 94 7.88 -8.47 15.67
N HIS A 95 8.79 -9.32 16.16
CA HIS A 95 9.94 -8.89 16.94
C HIS A 95 11.08 -8.44 16.02
N MET A 96 11.86 -7.48 16.52
CA MET A 96 13.05 -7.01 15.81
C MET A 96 14.08 -8.15 15.76
N PRO A 97 14.54 -8.58 14.56
CA PRO A 97 15.52 -9.65 14.46
C PRO A 97 16.84 -9.19 15.09
N THR A 98 17.36 -9.99 16.02
CA THR A 98 18.61 -9.70 16.75
C THR A 98 19.87 -10.15 16.01
N GLY A 99 19.72 -10.82 14.87
CA GLY A 99 20.82 -11.41 14.12
C GLY A 99 20.65 -11.32 12.61
N LEU A 100 21.63 -11.87 11.90
CA LEU A 100 21.57 -11.98 10.44
C LEU A 100 20.42 -12.92 10.04
N PRO A 101 19.73 -12.65 8.93
CA PRO A 101 18.71 -13.55 8.42
C PRO A 101 19.31 -14.95 8.18
N PRO A 102 18.52 -16.02 8.38
CA PRO A 102 18.99 -17.37 8.13
C PRO A 102 19.45 -17.53 6.68
N ALA A 103 20.45 -18.40 6.49
CA ALA A 103 20.91 -18.75 5.15
C ALA A 103 19.75 -19.35 4.34
N ARG A 104 19.58 -18.89 3.11
CA ARG A 104 18.55 -19.39 2.20
C ARG A 104 19.10 -20.61 1.46
N ASP A 105 18.24 -21.58 1.15
CA ASP A 105 18.60 -22.76 0.35
C ASP A 105 18.97 -22.41 -1.11
N HIS A 106 18.56 -21.23 -1.57
CA HIS A 106 18.84 -20.73 -2.90
C HIS A 106 19.74 -19.51 -2.83
N ASP A 107 20.90 -19.63 -3.48
CA ASP A 107 21.76 -18.49 -3.76
C ASP A 107 21.34 -17.87 -5.10
N HIS A 108 21.04 -16.57 -5.09
CA HIS A 108 20.64 -15.85 -6.30
C HIS A 108 21.90 -15.43 -7.05
N ALA A 109 22.30 -16.22 -8.03
CA ALA A 109 23.40 -15.86 -8.92
C ALA A 109 22.95 -14.83 -9.98
N ILE A 110 23.69 -13.72 -10.09
CA ILE A 110 23.53 -12.77 -11.21
C ILE A 110 24.11 -13.42 -12.45
N THR A 111 23.25 -13.91 -13.35
CA THR A 111 23.69 -14.50 -14.62
C THR A 111 24.10 -13.40 -15.59
N LEU A 112 25.39 -13.35 -15.94
CA LEU A 112 25.91 -12.41 -16.92
C LEU A 112 25.59 -12.87 -18.34
N LYS A 113 25.30 -11.92 -19.23
CA LYS A 113 25.27 -12.20 -20.68
C LYS A 113 26.68 -12.55 -21.16
N ALA A 114 26.78 -13.38 -22.20
CA ALA A 114 28.06 -13.62 -22.87
C ALA A 114 28.67 -12.28 -23.32
N ASP A 115 29.98 -12.14 -23.11
CA ASP A 115 30.78 -10.93 -23.43
C ASP A 115 30.41 -9.66 -22.64
N ALA A 116 29.74 -9.80 -21.49
CA ALA A 116 29.47 -8.66 -20.62
C ALA A 116 30.77 -8.04 -20.06
N THR A 117 31.03 -6.77 -20.38
CA THR A 117 32.15 -6.01 -19.82
C THR A 117 31.84 -5.60 -18.39
N VAL A 118 32.76 -5.89 -17.45
CA VAL A 118 32.63 -5.44 -16.06
C VAL A 118 32.84 -3.91 -15.99
N PRO A 119 31.87 -3.13 -15.50
CA PRO A 119 32.04 -1.69 -15.37
C PRO A 119 33.07 -1.37 -14.28
N ASN A 120 34.16 -0.69 -14.66
CA ASN A 120 35.11 -0.10 -13.73
C ASN A 120 34.87 1.40 -13.65
N LEU A 121 33.90 1.80 -12.81
CA LEU A 121 33.54 3.20 -12.61
C LEU A 121 34.31 3.75 -11.41
N ARG A 122 34.84 4.98 -11.54
CA ARG A 122 35.42 5.67 -10.39
C ARG A 122 34.31 5.94 -9.36
N PRO A 123 34.54 5.69 -8.06
CA PRO A 123 33.60 6.07 -7.01
C PRO A 123 33.21 7.54 -7.18
N TYR A 124 31.91 7.83 -7.11
CA TYR A 124 31.43 9.19 -7.20
C TYR A 124 31.94 9.97 -5.98
N SER A 125 32.74 11.01 -6.21
CA SER A 125 33.25 11.87 -5.15
C SER A 125 32.14 12.82 -4.70
N PHE A 126 31.50 12.51 -3.58
CA PHE A 126 30.67 13.48 -2.88
C PHE A 126 31.59 14.52 -2.24
N ALA A 127 31.45 15.79 -2.63
CA ALA A 127 31.97 16.89 -1.83
C ALA A 127 31.13 16.94 -0.55
N CYS A 128 31.72 16.60 0.60
CA CYS A 128 31.07 16.80 1.88
C CYS A 128 30.94 18.31 2.11
N GLN A 129 29.78 18.86 1.79
CA GLN A 129 29.38 20.16 2.34
C GLN A 129 28.84 19.84 3.74
N GLU A 130 29.61 20.19 4.77
CA GLU A 130 29.23 20.05 6.17
C GLU A 130 28.02 20.94 6.47
N GLU A 131 26.83 20.47 6.11
CA GLU A 131 25.58 20.98 6.64
C GLU A 131 25.02 19.93 7.59
N GLY A 132 25.44 20.04 8.85
CA GLY A 132 24.58 19.85 10.03
C GLY A 132 23.95 18.48 10.33
N TRP A 133 24.12 17.44 9.52
CA TRP A 133 23.55 16.12 9.84
C TRP A 133 24.61 15.23 10.49
N ARG A 134 24.69 15.37 11.82
CA ARG A 134 25.37 14.43 12.70
C ARG A 134 24.71 13.05 12.54
N MET A 135 25.35 12.19 11.75
CA MET A 135 25.05 10.76 11.66
C MET A 135 25.45 10.10 12.98
N ASP A 136 24.60 10.18 13.99
CA ASP A 136 24.70 9.33 15.19
C ASP A 136 24.23 7.92 14.80
N ILE A 137 25.07 7.18 14.06
CA ILE A 137 24.95 5.72 13.97
C ILE A 137 25.56 5.18 15.27
N LEU A 138 24.72 5.04 16.29
CA LEU A 138 25.02 4.28 17.50
C LEU A 138 25.15 2.80 17.10
N TYR A 139 26.38 2.32 16.98
CA TYR A 139 26.69 0.92 17.23
C TYR A 139 26.52 0.68 18.74
N GLY A 140 25.38 0.12 19.12
CA GLY A 140 25.19 -0.47 20.45
C GLY A 140 25.82 -1.85 20.49
N LEU A 141 26.87 -1.99 21.30
CA LEU A 141 27.34 -3.24 21.88
C LEU A 141 26.26 -3.88 22.76
#